data_AF-A0A6C0CSB8-F1
#
_entry.id   AF-A0A6C0CSB8-F1
#
_cell.length_a   1.000
_cell.length_b   1.000
_cell.length_c   1.000
_cell.angle_alpha   90.00
_cell.angle_beta   90.00
_cell.angle_gamma   90.00
#
_symmetry.space_group_name_H-M   'P 1'
#
loop_
_entity.id
_entity.type
_entity.pdbx_description
1 polymer ?
#
loop_
_entity_poly.entity_id
_entity_poly.type
_entity_poly.pdbx_seq_one_letter_code
_entity_poly.pdbx_strand_id
1 'polypeptide(L)'
;MSPIQTFINSLPGQFIIGGLTVSGIAGFSNHLHNPALAGIVASVPIGMPSSIFVSDSEIAEYSWKLLVMTTVLFLATFANWFFITKMKMSKYKSVGISMGIWAGIGAIYYIVSTSGGKK
;
A
#
# COMPACT_ATOMS: atom_id res chain seq x y z
N MET A 1 -16.75 -7.00 23.43
CA MET A 1 -15.38 -6.84 22.90
C MET A 1 -14.42 -6.58 24.05
N SER A 2 -13.23 -7.15 24.03
CA SER A 2 -12.20 -6.87 25.04
C SER A 2 -11.64 -5.44 24.89
N PRO A 3 -11.06 -4.83 25.93
CA PRO A 3 -10.44 -3.50 25.82
C PRO A 3 -9.38 -3.41 24.71
N ILE A 4 -8.64 -4.50 24.48
CA ILE A 4 -7.66 -4.63 23.40
C ILE A 4 -8.35 -4.59 22.03
N GLN A 5 -9.46 -5.32 21.87
CA GLN A 5 -10.23 -5.28 20.63
C GLN A 5 -10.82 -3.89 20.37
N THR A 6 -11.34 -3.23 21.39
CA THR A 6 -11.86 -1.86 21.26
C THR A 6 -10.76 -0.88 20.85
N PHE A 7 -9.56 -1.01 21.43
CA PHE A 7 -8.41 -0.18 21.07
C PHE A 7 -7.93 -0.44 19.63
N ILE A 8 -7.73 -1.69 19.23
CA ILE A 8 -7.27 -2.05 17.87
C ILE A 8 -8.24 -1.55 16.79
N ASN A 9 -9.55 -1.57 17.08
CA ASN A 9 -10.58 -1.08 16.17
C ASN A 9 -10.80 0.44 16.24
N SER A 10 -10.13 1.15 17.15
CA SER A 10 -10.20 2.60 17.27
C SER A 10 -9.23 3.29 16.31
N LEU A 11 -9.56 4.52 15.88
CA LEU A 11 -8.67 5.33 15.03
C LEU A 11 -7.26 5.51 15.63
N PRO A 12 -7.08 5.79 16.94
CA PRO A 12 -5.74 5.83 17.56
C PRO A 12 -4.99 4.49 17.46
N GLY A 13 -5.67 3.36 17.67
CA GLY A 13 -5.07 2.04 17.58
C GLY A 13 -4.61 1.72 16.15
N GLN A 14 -5.46 2.00 15.16
CA GLN A 14 -5.13 1.83 13.74
C GLN A 14 -3.96 2.72 13.31
N PHE A 15 -3.91 3.97 13.79
CA PHE A 15 -2.81 4.89 13.55
C PHE A 15 -1.49 4.36 14.13
N ILE A 16 -1.49 3.87 15.38
CA ILE A 16 -0.31 3.30 16.01
C ILE A 16 0.16 2.04 15.25
N ILE A 17 -0.76 1.16 14.87
CA ILE A 17 -0.42 -0.04 14.08
C ILE A 17 0.22 0.35 12.76
N GLY A 18 -0.39 1.28 12.00
CA GLY A 18 0.18 1.75 10.73
C GLY A 18 1.55 2.42 10.91
N GLY A 19 1.70 3.27 11.92
CA GLY A 19 2.97 3.92 12.24
C GLY A 19 4.06 2.93 12.66
N LEU A 20 3.72 1.91 13.44
CA LEU A 20 4.62 0.82 13.83
C LEU A 20 5.00 -0.03 12.61
N THR A 21 4.09 -0.30 11.68
CA THR A 21 4.41 -1.03 10.45
C THR A 21 5.44 -0.27 9.61
N VAL A 22 5.22 1.03 9.35
CA VAL A 22 6.15 1.85 8.57
C VAL A 22 7.50 1.98 9.29
N SER A 23 7.49 2.21 10.60
CA SER A 23 8.71 2.31 11.41
C SER A 23 9.46 0.97 11.46
N GLY A 24 8.74 -0.15 11.56
CA GLY A 24 9.29 -1.49 11.50
C GLY A 24 10.00 -1.75 10.18
N ILE A 25 9.34 -1.45 9.05
CA ILE A 25 9.94 -1.56 7.71
C ILE A 25 11.24 -0.75 7.63
N ALA A 26 11.23 0.51 8.10
CA ALA A 26 12.42 1.35 8.10
C ALA A 26 13.53 0.81 9.02
N GLY A 27 13.18 0.35 10.22
CA GLY A 27 14.10 -0.25 11.18
C GLY A 27 14.79 -1.49 10.61
N PHE A 28 14.02 -2.44 10.09
CA PHE A 28 14.55 -3.64 9.46
C PHE A 28 15.39 -3.31 8.22
N SER A 29 14.94 -2.37 7.38
CA SER A 29 15.66 -1.99 6.16
C SER A 29 17.01 -1.34 6.44
N ASN A 30 17.12 -0.54 7.51
CA ASN A 30 18.36 0.17 7.86
C ASN A 30 19.34 -0.68 8.68
N HIS A 31 18.87 -1.68 9.43
CA HIS A 31 19.73 -2.44 10.37
C HIS A 31 20.06 -3.86 9.90
N LEU A 32 19.27 -4.49 9.03
CA LEU A 32 19.53 -5.88 8.61
C LEU A 32 20.65 -6.02 7.57
N HIS A 33 21.13 -4.92 6.96
CA HIS A 33 22.15 -4.89 5.88
C HIS A 33 21.93 -5.90 4.72
N ASN A 34 20.78 -6.57 4.67
CA ASN A 34 20.39 -7.57 3.68
C ASN A 34 19.21 -7.01 2.88
N PRO A 35 19.46 -6.52 1.65
CA PRO A 35 18.41 -5.91 0.82
C PRO A 35 17.25 -6.86 0.50
N ALA A 36 17.49 -8.17 0.44
CA ALA A 36 16.44 -9.14 0.19
C ALA A 36 15.47 -9.24 1.37
N LEU A 37 15.98 -9.32 2.61
CA LEU A 37 15.15 -9.33 3.81
C LEU A 37 14.40 -8.01 4.00
N ALA A 38 15.08 -6.88 3.76
CA ALA A 38 14.45 -5.56 3.78
C ALA A 38 13.27 -5.48 2.79
N GLY A 39 13.45 -5.99 1.56
CA GLY A 39 12.39 -6.06 0.55
C GLY A 39 11.22 -6.95 0.97
N ILE A 40 11.48 -8.12 1.57
CA ILE A 40 10.44 -9.02 2.08
C ILE A 40 9.60 -8.30 3.16
N VAL A 41 10.25 -7.71 4.17
CA VAL A 41 9.55 -6.99 5.24
C VAL A 41 8.77 -5.79 4.71
N ALA A 42 9.34 -5.03 3.76
CA ALA A 42 8.65 -3.92 3.12
C ALA A 42 7.43 -4.34 2.28
N SER A 43 7.39 -5.60 1.83
CA SER A 43 6.33 -6.14 0.98
C SER A 43 5.15 -6.75 1.73
N VAL A 44 5.12 -6.70 3.07
CA VAL A 44 4.03 -7.27 3.88
C VAL A 44 2.68 -6.75 3.37
N PRO A 45 1.78 -7.63 2.89
CA PRO A 45 0.56 -7.22 2.25
C PRO A 45 -0.42 -6.74 3.32
N ILE A 46 -0.61 -5.44 3.47
CA ILE A 46 -1.56 -4.88 4.47
C ILE A 46 -3.00 -4.89 3.93
N GLY A 47 -3.17 -4.66 2.62
CA GLY A 47 -4.50 -4.60 2.00
C GLY A 47 -5.22 -5.94 1.89
N MET A 48 -4.48 -7.06 1.85
CA MET A 48 -5.09 -8.39 1.76
C MET A 48 -5.71 -8.83 3.10
N PRO A 49 -5.01 -8.78 4.25
CA PRO A 49 -5.62 -9.04 5.56
C PRO A 49 -6.77 -8.11 5.91
N SER A 50 -6.82 -6.87 5.40
CA SER A 50 -7.95 -5.98 5.66
C SER A 50 -9.27 -6.45 5.06
N SER A 51 -9.25 -7.42 4.13
CA SER A 51 -10.46 -7.98 3.54
C SER A 51 -11.35 -8.68 4.56
N ILE A 52 -10.82 -9.14 5.69
CA ILE A 52 -11.61 -9.79 6.77
C ILE A 52 -12.60 -8.83 7.46
N PHE A 53 -12.43 -7.53 7.27
CA PHE A 53 -13.29 -6.49 7.86
C PHE A 53 -14.33 -5.94 6.87
N VAL A 54 -14.31 -6.41 5.62
CA VAL A 54 -15.26 -6.00 4.58
C VAL A 54 -16.51 -6.87 4.67
N SER A 55 -17.68 -6.29 4.41
CA SER A 55 -18.94 -7.02 4.43
C SER A 55 -18.96 -8.14 3.38
N ASP A 56 -19.64 -9.25 3.68
CA ASP A 56 -19.75 -10.40 2.75
C ASP A 56 -20.38 -10.00 1.41
N SER A 57 -21.26 -9.00 1.40
CA SER A 57 -21.89 -8.47 0.17
C SER A 57 -20.92 -7.71 -0.74
N GLU A 58 -19.83 -7.17 -0.19
CA GLU A 58 -18.91 -6.29 -0.92
C GLU A 58 -17.53 -6.92 -1.15
N ILE A 59 -17.23 -8.04 -0.47
CA ILE A 59 -15.90 -8.66 -0.47
C ILE A 59 -15.36 -8.98 -1.87
N ALA A 60 -16.20 -9.50 -2.77
CA ALA A 60 -15.79 -9.86 -4.12
C ALA A 60 -15.35 -8.62 -4.93
N GLU A 61 -16.15 -7.54 -4.86
CA GLU A 61 -15.83 -6.29 -5.53
C GLU A 61 -14.62 -5.60 -4.90
N TYR A 62 -14.53 -5.60 -3.57
CA TYR A 62 -13.38 -5.10 -2.83
C TYR A 62 -12.09 -5.82 -3.25
N SER A 63 -12.10 -7.16 -3.29
CA SER A 63 -10.94 -7.96 -3.71
C SER A 63 -10.52 -7.67 -5.14
N TRP A 64 -11.47 -7.46 -6.06
CA TRP A 64 -11.16 -7.05 -7.43
C TRP A 64 -10.52 -5.65 -7.48
N LYS A 65 -11.09 -4.67 -6.79
CA LYS A 65 -10.54 -3.31 -6.69
C LYS A 65 -9.14 -3.31 -6.07
N LEU A 66 -8.94 -4.12 -5.03
CA LEU A 66 -7.65 -4.32 -4.39
C LEU A 66 -6.62 -4.92 -5.35
N LEU A 67 -6.99 -5.94 -6.12
CA LEU A 67 -6.12 -6.55 -7.13
C LEU A 67 -5.66 -5.50 -8.15
N VAL A 68 -6.60 -4.73 -8.72
CA VAL A 68 -6.30 -3.66 -9.69
C VAL A 68 -5.30 -2.66 -9.10
N MET A 69 -5.58 -2.13 -7.90
CA MET A 69 -4.69 -1.15 -7.27
C MET A 69 -3.35 -1.73 -6.83
N THR A 70 -3.28 -3.03 -6.52
CA THR A 70 -2.03 -3.73 -6.24
C THR A 70 -1.18 -3.88 -7.51
N THR A 71 -1.80 -4.13 -8.67
CA THR A 71 -1.09 -4.11 -9.97
C THR A 71 -0.53 -2.72 -10.26
N VAL A 72 -1.27 -1.66 -9.98
CA VAL A 72 -0.77 -0.28 -10.11
C VAL A 72 0.40 -0.02 -9.17
N LEU A 73 0.34 -0.51 -7.94
CA LEU A 73 1.45 -0.43 -6.99
C LEU A 73 2.69 -1.19 -7.47
N PHE A 74 2.52 -2.37 -8.07
CA PHE A 74 3.60 -3.10 -8.71
C PHE A 74 4.26 -2.26 -9.81
N LEU A 75 3.47 -1.63 -10.70
CA LEU A 75 3.98 -0.76 -11.76
C LEU A 75 4.73 0.46 -11.19
N ALA A 76 4.20 1.10 -10.15
CA ALA A 76 4.88 2.20 -9.46
C ALA A 76 6.21 1.75 -8.84
N THR A 77 6.23 0.57 -8.21
CA THR A 77 7.45 -0.03 -7.63
C THR A 77 8.48 -0.35 -8.71
N PHE A 78 8.04 -0.90 -9.84
CA PHE A 78 8.87 -1.14 -11.01
C PHE A 78 9.44 0.16 -11.58
N ALA A 79 8.61 1.20 -11.72
CA ALA A 79 9.04 2.52 -12.16
C ALA A 79 10.12 3.10 -11.23
N ASN A 80 9.94 2.99 -9.92
CA ASN A 80 10.93 3.42 -8.93
C ASN A 80 12.28 2.71 -9.13
N TRP A 81 12.27 1.39 -9.29
CA TRP A 81 13.48 0.62 -9.58
C TRP A 81 14.13 1.07 -10.90
N PHE A 82 13.35 1.26 -11.96
CA PHE A 82 13.86 1.69 -13.27
C PHE A 82 14.50 3.09 -13.18
N PHE A 83 13.83 4.03 -12.52
CA PHE A 83 14.29 5.39 -12.30
C PHE A 83 15.61 5.46 -11.52
N ILE A 84 15.74 4.67 -10.45
CA ILE A 84 16.98 4.58 -9.67
C ILE A 84 18.09 3.92 -10.49
N THR A 85 17.81 2.77 -11.10
CA THR A 85 18.87 1.92 -11.66
C THR A 85 19.30 2.31 -13.08
N LYS A 86 18.34 2.69 -13.94
CA LYS A 86 18.57 2.99 -15.36
C LYS A 86 18.69 4.48 -15.63
N MET A 87 17.83 5.30 -15.03
CA MET A 87 17.88 6.76 -15.22
C MET A 87 18.77 7.50 -14.21
N LYS A 88 19.33 6.78 -13.23
CA LYS A 88 20.20 7.35 -12.17
C LYS A 88 19.57 8.53 -11.43
N MET A 89 18.24 8.54 -11.28
CA MET A 89 17.55 9.58 -10.54
C MET A 89 17.80 9.47 -9.04
N SER A 90 17.78 10.61 -8.34
CA SER A 90 17.89 10.61 -6.88
C SER A 90 16.71 9.86 -6.25
N LYS A 91 16.95 9.20 -5.11
CA LYS A 91 15.93 8.42 -4.39
C LYS A 91 14.64 9.22 -4.12
N TYR A 92 14.78 10.50 -3.76
CA TYR A 92 13.65 11.38 -3.46
C TYR A 92 12.79 11.66 -4.69
N LYS A 93 13.43 11.98 -5.82
CA LYS A 93 12.72 12.23 -7.08
C LYS A 93 12.05 10.97 -7.61
N SER A 94 12.76 9.84 -7.56
CA SER A 94 12.25 8.54 -7.99
C SER A 94 11.02 8.12 -7.20
N VAL A 95 11.09 8.19 -5.86
CA VAL A 95 9.96 7.88 -4.98
C VAL A 95 8.80 8.82 -5.23
N GLY A 96 9.06 10.14 -5.32
CA GLY A 96 8.01 11.13 -5.57
C GLY A 96 7.23 10.89 -6.86
N ILE A 97 7.93 10.62 -7.97
CA ILE A 97 7.27 10.33 -9.25
C ILE A 97 6.51 9.00 -9.18
N SER A 98 7.10 7.96 -8.59
CA SER A 98 6.47 6.64 -8.51
C SER A 98 5.20 6.65 -7.64
N MET A 99 5.25 7.34 -6.50
CA MET A 99 4.07 7.59 -5.68
C MET A 99 3.02 8.43 -6.42
N GLY A 100 3.46 9.41 -7.21
CA GLY A 100 2.59 10.19 -8.09
C GLY A 100 1.88 9.34 -9.14
N ILE A 101 2.56 8.35 -9.74
CA ILE A 101 1.95 7.40 -10.68
C ILE A 101 0.87 6.59 -9.99
N TRP A 102 1.17 6.01 -8.83
CA TRP A 102 0.19 5.22 -8.07
C TRP A 102 -1.03 6.06 -7.66
N ALA A 103 -0.79 7.24 -7.08
CA ALA A 103 -1.86 8.13 -6.62
C ALA A 103 -2.69 8.68 -7.79
N GLY A 104 -2.04 9.07 -8.88
CA GLY A 104 -2.69 9.60 -10.08
C GLY A 104 -3.57 8.56 -10.76
N ILE A 105 -3.06 7.34 -10.97
CA ILE A 105 -3.87 6.24 -11.53
C ILE A 105 -5.00 5.86 -10.56
N GLY A 106 -4.75 5.84 -9.25
CA GLY A 106 -5.79 5.60 -8.25
C GLY A 106 -6.91 6.63 -8.29
N ALA A 107 -6.58 7.92 -8.44
CA ALA A 107 -7.56 8.98 -8.59
C ALA A 107 -8.40 8.81 -9.87
N ILE A 108 -7.76 8.51 -11.00
CA ILE A 108 -8.45 8.23 -12.27
C ILE A 108 -9.38 7.02 -12.11
N TYR A 109 -8.88 5.94 -11.51
CA TYR A 109 -9.65 4.72 -11.27
C TYR A 109 -10.90 5.01 -10.43
N TYR A 110 -10.76 5.77 -9.35
CA TYR A 110 -11.89 6.18 -8.51
C TYR A 110 -12.92 7.00 -9.30
N ILE A 111 -12.49 8.02 -10.06
CA ILE A 111 -13.39 8.86 -10.86
C ILE A 111 -14.13 8.03 -11.91
N VAL A 112 -13.45 7.13 -12.61
CA VAL A 112 -14.07 6.29 -13.65
C VAL A 112 -15.06 5.29 -13.04
N SER A 113 -14.68 4.63 -11.94
CA SER A 113 -15.55 3.65 -11.26
C SER A 113 -16.81 4.28 -10.67
N THR A 114 -16.74 5.53 -10.21
CA THR A 114 -17.90 6.26 -9.67
C THR A 114 -18.76 6.90 -10.77
N SER A 115 -18.15 7.35 -11.87
CA SER A 115 -18.87 7.95 -13.00
C SER A 115 -19.59 6.91 -13.87
N GLY A 116 -19.04 5.70 -13.98
CA GLY A 116 -19.66 4.58 -14.72
C GLY A 116 -20.80 3.87 -13.97
N GLY A 117 -20.94 4.10 -12.65
CA GLY A 117 -21.98 3.51 -11.80
C GLY A 117 -23.33 4.25 -11.81
N LYS A 118 -23.48 5.31 -12.61
CA LYS A 118 -24.80 5.89 -12.91
C LYS A 118 -25.50 5.07 -14.01
N LYS A 119 -25.97 3.87 -13.68
CA LYS A 119 -27.03 3.17 -14.42
C LYS A 119 -27.94 2.46 -13.45
#